data_AF-A0AAV4E6Z0-F1
#
_entry.id   AF-A0AAV4E6Z0-F1
#
_cell.length_a   1.000
_cell.length_b   1.000
_cell.length_c   1.000
_cell.angle_alpha   90.00
_cell.angle_beta   90.00
_cell.angle_gamma   90.00
#
_symmetry.space_group_name_H-M   'P 1'
#
loop_
_entity.id
_entity.type
_entity.pdbx_description
1 polymer ?
#
loop_
_entity_poly.entity_id
_entity_poly.type
_entity_poly.pdbx_seq_one_letter_code
_entity_poly.pdbx_strand_id
1 'polypeptide(L)'
;MNQKVDLSGQFLIIDSFPVPVCQPVRNYRVRIFRGSANIGYKATKKIYYCGFKVHAIVSDDGYVLDYAVTRASVHDAKETVELMKNTHPANRYLLGNEGF
;
A
#
# COMPACT_ATOMS: atom_id res chain seq x y z
N MET A 1 25.69 -1.79 -13.95
CA MET A 1 25.64 -0.41 -13.45
C MET A 1 24.80 -0.43 -12.18
N ASN A 2 25.44 -0.66 -11.02
CA ASN A 2 24.73 -0.71 -9.73
C ASN A 2 24.95 0.64 -9.06
N GLN A 3 23.98 1.53 -9.22
CA GLN A 3 24.01 2.82 -8.55
C GLN A 3 23.73 2.56 -7.07
N LYS A 4 24.65 2.98 -6.21
CA LYS A 4 24.48 2.91 -4.76
C LYS A 4 23.30 3.80 -4.41
N VAL A 5 22.20 3.21 -3.93
CA VAL A 5 21.00 3.94 -3.51
C VAL A 5 21.41 4.85 -2.36
N ASP A 6 21.26 6.16 -2.55
CA ASP A 6 21.58 7.14 -1.52
C ASP A 6 20.43 7.23 -0.54
N LEU A 7 20.53 6.48 0.56
CA LEU A 7 19.56 6.49 1.63
C LEU A 7 19.74 7.70 2.58
N SER A 8 20.36 8.80 2.13
CA SER A 8 20.52 10.03 2.93
C SER A 8 19.26 10.91 2.98
N GLY A 9 18.24 10.58 2.17
CA GLY A 9 16.95 11.27 2.14
C GLY A 9 16.31 11.41 3.53
N GLN A 10 15.84 12.62 3.84
CA GLN A 10 15.19 12.93 5.11
C GLN A 10 13.72 12.53 5.11
N PHE A 11 13.10 12.40 3.94
CA PHE A 11 11.68 12.12 3.80
C PHE A 11 11.44 10.70 3.30
N LEU A 12 10.46 10.06 3.92
CA LEU A 12 9.82 8.84 3.47
C LEU A 12 8.40 9.22 3.05
N ILE A 13 7.92 8.65 1.95
CA ILE A 13 6.57 8.88 1.46
C ILE A 13 5.83 7.54 1.54
N ILE A 14 4.64 7.54 2.12
CA ILE A 14 3.77 6.36 2.18
C ILE A 14 2.47 6.64 1.41
N ASP A 15 2.07 5.68 0.58
CA ASP A 15 0.77 5.69 -0.09
C ASP A 15 0.24 4.27 -0.29
N SER A 16 -1.07 4.19 -0.55
CA SER A 16 -1.80 2.97 -0.81
C SER A 16 -2.62 3.10 -2.09
N PHE A 17 -2.63 2.01 -2.85
CA PHE A 17 -3.42 1.94 -4.05
C PHE A 17 -4.13 0.60 -4.20
N PRO A 18 -5.35 0.63 -4.77
CA PRO A 18 -6.12 -0.57 -4.99
C PRO A 18 -5.54 -1.36 -6.17
N VAL A 19 -5.46 -2.68 -6.01
CA VAL A 19 -5.15 -3.63 -7.08
C VAL A 19 -6.42 -4.46 -7.34
N PRO A 20 -7.31 -3.98 -8.23
CA PRO A 20 -8.56 -4.66 -8.53
C PRO A 20 -8.30 -5.94 -9.32
N VAL A 21 -8.89 -7.04 -8.86
CA VAL A 21 -8.84 -8.35 -9.54
C VAL A 21 -10.12 -8.57 -10.35
N CYS A 22 -11.26 -8.07 -9.87
CA CYS A 22 -12.51 -8.11 -10.60
C CYS A 22 -13.47 -7.00 -10.17
N GLN A 23 -14.55 -6.84 -10.92
CA GLN A 23 -15.67 -5.99 -10.49
C GLN A 23 -16.37 -6.64 -9.27
N PRO A 24 -16.83 -5.84 -8.28
CA PRO A 24 -17.50 -6.36 -7.07
C PRO A 24 -18.63 -7.36 -7.34
N VAL A 25 -19.43 -7.12 -8.40
CA VAL A 25 -20.54 -8.00 -8.82
C VAL A 25 -20.08 -9.42 -9.20
N ARG A 26 -18.81 -9.60 -9.56
CA ARG A 26 -18.24 -10.90 -9.97
C ARG A 26 -17.51 -11.62 -8.84
N ASN A 27 -17.35 -11.04 -7.65
CA ASN A 27 -16.55 -11.61 -6.56
C ASN A 27 -16.88 -13.09 -6.26
N TYR A 28 -18.17 -13.44 -6.22
CA TYR A 28 -18.61 -14.82 -5.96
C TYR A 28 -18.32 -15.82 -7.09
N ARG A 29 -18.09 -15.35 -8.31
CA ARG A 29 -17.83 -16.20 -9.50
C ARG A 29 -16.34 -16.39 -9.77
N VAL A 30 -15.47 -15.55 -9.19
CA VAL A 30 -14.03 -15.64 -9.41
C VAL A 30 -13.46 -16.82 -8.61
N ARG A 31 -12.75 -17.70 -9.31
CA ARG A 31 -12.04 -18.84 -8.69
C ARG A 31 -10.62 -18.48 -8.26
N ILE A 32 -10.01 -17.51 -8.93
CA ILE A 32 -8.63 -17.04 -8.69
C ILE A 32 -8.62 -16.12 -7.45
N PHE A 33 -7.69 -16.34 -6.52
CA PHE A 33 -7.59 -15.60 -5.25
C PHE A 33 -8.83 -15.68 -4.33
N ARG A 34 -9.68 -16.71 -4.50
CA ARG A 34 -10.86 -16.92 -3.66
C ARG A 34 -10.45 -17.10 -2.19
N GLY A 35 -11.03 -16.30 -1.30
CA GLY A 35 -10.68 -16.29 0.14
C GLY A 35 -9.50 -15.37 0.50
N SER A 36 -8.72 -14.94 -0.49
CA SER A 36 -7.61 -13.99 -0.31
C SER A 36 -8.02 -12.57 -0.71
N ALA A 37 -8.56 -12.40 -1.92
CA ALA A 37 -9.10 -11.12 -2.39
C ALA A 37 -10.48 -10.87 -1.77
N ASN A 38 -10.79 -9.61 -1.47
CA ASN A 38 -12.11 -9.22 -0.97
C ASN A 38 -12.51 -7.83 -1.47
N ILE A 39 -13.66 -7.35 -1.01
CA ILE A 39 -14.17 -6.02 -1.37
C ILE A 39 -13.63 -4.99 -0.38
N GLY A 40 -13.05 -3.93 -0.93
CA GLY A 40 -12.65 -2.73 -0.19
C GLY A 40 -13.28 -1.47 -0.78
N TYR A 41 -13.17 -0.38 -0.02
CA TYR A 41 -13.65 0.94 -0.42
C TYR A 41 -12.49 1.93 -0.45
N LYS A 42 -12.35 2.68 -1.56
CA LYS A 42 -11.40 3.80 -1.64
C LYS A 42 -12.17 5.11 -1.47
N ALA A 43 -12.03 5.72 -0.29
CA ALA A 43 -12.78 6.91 0.11
C ALA A 43 -12.57 8.10 -0.84
N THR A 44 -11.31 8.40 -1.21
CA THR A 44 -10.96 9.50 -2.11
C THR A 44 -11.66 9.43 -3.47
N LYS A 45 -11.90 8.20 -3.97
CA LYS A 45 -12.54 7.96 -5.26
C LYS A 45 -14.02 7.57 -5.14
N LYS A 46 -14.52 7.37 -3.91
CA LYS A 46 -15.86 6.86 -3.60
C LYS A 46 -16.24 5.58 -4.37
N ILE A 47 -15.28 4.66 -4.54
CA ILE A 47 -15.48 3.41 -5.28
C ILE A 47 -15.26 2.17 -4.41
N TYR A 48 -16.07 1.14 -4.67
CA TYR A 48 -15.82 -0.22 -4.21
C TYR A 48 -15.04 -1.00 -5.28
N TYR A 49 -14.11 -1.83 -4.84
CA TYR A 49 -13.34 -2.71 -5.72
C TYR A 49 -13.13 -4.07 -5.07
N CYS A 50 -13.06 -5.13 -5.87
CA CYS A 50 -12.72 -6.47 -5.39
C CYS A 50 -11.28 -6.80 -5.76
N GLY A 51 -10.42 -7.01 -4.77
CA GLY A 51 -9.00 -7.29 -4.99
C GLY A 51 -8.16 -7.15 -3.73
N PHE A 52 -6.98 -6.55 -3.91
CA PHE A 52 -6.00 -6.30 -2.86
C PHE A 52 -5.70 -4.81 -2.75
N LYS A 53 -5.04 -4.42 -1.66
CA LYS A 53 -4.48 -3.09 -1.48
C LYS A 53 -2.98 -3.23 -1.29
N VAL A 54 -2.22 -2.42 -2.01
CA VAL A 54 -0.77 -2.32 -1.83
C VAL A 54 -0.49 -1.06 -1.04
N HIS A 55 0.35 -1.17 -0.02
CA HIS A 55 0.92 -0.06 0.73
C HIS A 55 2.42 -0.04 0.46
N ALA A 56 2.98 1.11 0.11
CA ALA A 56 4.39 1.21 -0.23
C ALA A 56 5.02 2.41 0.50
N ILE A 57 6.23 2.20 1.01
CA ILE A 57 7.10 3.28 1.49
C ILE A 57 8.15 3.51 0.40
N VAL A 58 8.25 4.75 -0.04
CA VAL A 58 9.25 5.19 -1.00
C VAL A 58 10.13 6.28 -0.40
N SER A 59 11.38 6.34 -0.84
CA SER A 59 12.26 7.47 -0.54
C SER A 59 11.90 8.69 -1.40
N ASP A 60 12.38 9.85 -0.99
CA ASP A 60 12.21 11.13 -1.71
C ASP A 60 12.96 11.20 -3.06
N ASP A 61 13.93 10.31 -3.28
CA ASP A 61 14.57 10.07 -4.59
C ASP A 61 13.88 8.98 -5.44
N GLY A 62 12.76 8.43 -4.96
CA GLY A 62 11.83 7.60 -5.74
C GLY A 62 12.07 6.09 -5.70
N TYR A 63 12.91 5.58 -4.78
CA TYR A 63 13.08 4.14 -4.61
C TYR A 63 12.04 3.55 -3.66
N VAL A 64 11.53 2.36 -4.01
CA VAL A 64 10.68 1.59 -3.10
C VAL A 64 11.54 0.95 -2.02
N LEU A 65 11.27 1.29 -0.76
CA LEU A 65 12.01 0.81 0.40
C LEU A 65 11.35 -0.40 1.04
N ASP A 66 10.01 -0.38 1.14
CA ASP A 66 9.22 -1.50 1.65
C ASP A 66 7.80 -1.47 1.06
N TYR A 67 7.13 -2.62 1.06
CA TYR A 67 5.74 -2.72 0.64
C TYR A 67 5.00 -3.87 1.33
N ALA A 68 3.70 -3.68 1.51
CA ALA A 68 2.79 -4.70 2.02
C ALA A 68 1.61 -4.87 1.08
N VAL A 69 1.19 -6.12 0.88
CA VAL A 69 -0.01 -6.46 0.11
C VAL A 69 -1.06 -7.03 1.05
N THR A 70 -2.19 -6.34 1.16
CA THR A 70 -3.28 -6.72 2.04
C THR A 70 -4.57 -6.97 1.30
N ARG A 71 -5.56 -7.54 2.00
CA ARG A 71 -6.93 -7.55 1.51
C ARG A 71 -7.41 -6.11 1.28
N ALA A 72 -8.27 -5.91 0.28
CA ALA A 72 -8.80 -4.59 -0.08
C ALA A 72 -9.51 -3.88 1.09
N SER A 73 -10.12 -4.63 2.00
CA SER A 73 -10.85 -4.10 3.16
C SER A 73 -9.97 -3.60 4.31
N VAL A 74 -8.66 -3.81 4.28
CA VAL A 74 -7.77 -3.40 5.37
C VAL A 74 -7.59 -1.88 5.36
N HIS A 75 -7.65 -1.25 6.52
CA HIS A 75 -7.43 0.19 6.70
C HIS A 75 -5.94 0.54 6.64
N ASP A 76 -5.62 1.65 6.00
CA ASP A 76 -4.25 2.08 5.69
C ASP A 76 -3.43 2.29 6.97
N ALA A 77 -4.01 2.97 7.97
CA ALA A 77 -3.40 3.18 9.29
C ALA A 77 -2.90 1.89 9.98
N LYS A 78 -3.56 0.74 9.76
CA LYS A 78 -3.14 -0.52 10.37
C LYS A 78 -1.82 -1.03 9.76
N GLU A 79 -1.70 -0.94 8.44
CA GLU A 79 -0.55 -1.47 7.71
C GLU A 79 0.66 -0.53 7.79
N THR A 80 0.43 0.77 7.92
CA THR A 80 1.45 1.78 8.22
C THR A 80 2.30 1.38 9.43
N VAL A 81 1.67 0.95 10.52
CA VAL A 81 2.36 0.57 11.75
C VAL A 81 3.29 -0.63 11.53
N GLU A 82 2.91 -1.57 10.66
CA GLU A 82 3.69 -2.77 10.38
C GLU A 82 4.87 -2.46 9.47
N LEU A 83 4.65 -1.68 8.40
CA LEU A 83 5.72 -1.22 7.49
C LEU A 83 6.74 -0.30 8.20
N MET A 84 6.29 0.54 9.13
CA MET A 84 7.18 1.39 9.93
C MET A 84 8.15 0.58 10.80
N LYS A 85 7.71 -0.55 11.37
CA LYS A 85 8.58 -1.40 12.21
C LYS A 85 9.72 -2.01 11.40
N ASN A 86 9.48 -2.32 10.13
CA ASN A 86 10.49 -2.92 9.27
C ASN A 86 11.50 -1.89 8.75
N THR A 87 11.02 -0.69 8.41
CA THR A 87 11.82 0.33 7.72
C THR A 87 12.79 1.10 8.63
N HIS A 88 12.65 0.99 9.96
CA HIS A 88 13.52 1.64 10.98
C HIS A 88 13.91 3.09 10.64
N PRO A 89 12.95 4.04 10.65
CA PRO A 89 13.14 5.42 10.19
C PRO A 89 13.85 6.31 11.23
N ALA A 90 14.99 5.89 11.77
CA ALA A 90 15.75 6.75 12.67
C ALA A 90 16.14 8.04 11.91
N ASN A 91 15.68 9.19 12.43
CA ASN A 91 15.90 10.53 11.88
C ASN A 91 15.28 10.82 10.49
N ARG A 92 14.15 10.19 10.14
CA ARG A 92 13.39 10.52 8.92
C ARG A 92 11.95 10.91 9.21
N TYR A 93 11.39 11.79 8.37
CA TYR A 93 9.99 12.19 8.41
C TYR A 93 9.16 11.34 7.46
N LEU A 94 8.04 10.77 7.92
CA LEU A 94 7.10 10.07 7.04
C LEU A 94 5.97 11.01 6.61
N LEU A 95 5.74 11.08 5.31
CA LEU A 95 4.69 11.85 4.66
C LEU A 95 3.64 10.89 4.10
N GLY A 96 2.40 10.99 4.58
CA GLY A 96 1.24 10.27 4.06
C GLY A 96 0.19 11.24 3.50
N ASN A 97 -0.67 10.76 2.60
CA ASN A 97 -1.86 11.52 2.21
C ASN A 97 -2.98 11.36 3.25
N GLU A 98 -4.06 12.14 3.15
CA GLU A 98 -5.20 12.08 4.08
C GLU A 98 -5.89 10.70 4.16
N GLY A 99 -5.56 9.77 3.25
CA GLY A 99 -6.04 8.39 3.30
C GLY A 99 -5.28 7.50 4.29
N PHE A 100 -4.13 7.95 4.78
CA PHE A 100 -3.23 7.27 5.72
C PHE A 100 -3.40 7.71 7.17
#